data_AF-A0A354TDP1-F1
#
_entry.id   AF-A0A354TDP1-F1
#
_cell.length_a   1.000
_cell.length_b   1.000
_cell.length_c   1.000
_cell.angle_alpha   90.00
_cell.angle_beta   90.00
_cell.angle_gamma   90.00
#
_symmetry.space_group_name_H-M   'P 1'
#
loop_
_entity.id
_entity.type
_entity.pdbx_description
1 polymer ?
#
loop_
_entity_poly.entity_id
_entity_poly.type
_entity_poly.pdbx_seq_one_letter_code
_entity_poly.pdbx_strand_id
1 'polypeptide(L)' 'MERLVRRVGAEVRFLPAYSPDLNPIEKMWSKIKHLLRSAEARTPVQLDEAISLAFSKVTAKDAMGWFASCGYSII' A
#
# COMPACT_ATOMS: atom_id res chain seq x y z
N MET A 1 -11.25 -9.70 -15.03
CA MET A 1 -10.11 -9.44 -14.13
C MET A 1 -9.42 -10.75 -13.71
N GLU A 2 -10.11 -11.66 -13.02
CA GLU A 2 -9.51 -12.93 -12.54
C GLU A 2 -8.78 -13.75 -13.63
N ARG A 3 -9.36 -13.85 -14.84
CA ARG A 3 -8.69 -14.51 -15.98
C ARG A 3 -7.35 -13.87 -16.36
N LEU A 4 -7.18 -12.56 -16.20
CA LEU A 4 -5.92 -11.87 -16.48
C LEU A 4 -4.89 -12.10 -15.37
N VAL A 5 -5.34 -12.11 -14.11
CA VAL A 5 -4.49 -12.40 -12.94
C VAL A 5 -3.95 -13.83 -13.00
N ARG A 6 -4.81 -14.81 -13.29
CA ARG A 6 -4.40 -16.22 -13.42
C ARG A 6 -3.43 -16.46 -14.59
N ARG A 7 -3.53 -15.70 -15.68
CA ARG A 7 -2.64 -15.81 -16.85
C ARG A 7 -1.18 -15.47 -16.54
N VAL A 8 -0.91 -14.66 -15.52
CA VAL A 8 0.44 -14.31 -15.09
C VAL A 8 0.93 -15.17 -13.91
N GLY A 9 0.21 -16.24 -13.57
CA GLY A 9 0.56 -17.14 -12.47
C GLY A 9 0.20 -16.61 -11.06
N ALA A 10 -0.56 -15.51 -10.98
CA ALA A 10 -1.01 -14.95 -9.71
C ALA A 10 -2.36 -15.55 -9.27
N GLU A 11 -2.61 -15.49 -7.96
CA GLU A 11 -3.86 -15.96 -7.34
C GLU A 11 -4.68 -14.79 -6.81
N VAL A 12 -6.00 -14.87 -6.92
CA VAL A 12 -6.92 -13.92 -6.29
C VAL A 12 -7.27 -14.41 -4.89
N ARG A 13 -6.89 -13.64 -3.87
CA ARG A 13 -7.26 -13.86 -2.47
C ARG A 13 -8.39 -12.93 -2.08
N PHE A 14 -9.54 -13.50 -1.73
CA PHE A 14 -10.70 -12.72 -1.30
C PHE A 14 -10.59 -12.35 0.17
N LEU A 15 -10.97 -11.11 0.49
CA LEU A 15 -11.11 -10.62 1.85
C LEU A 15 -12.60 -10.61 2.24
N PRO A 16 -12.94 -10.89 3.51
CA PRO A 16 -14.29 -10.65 4.00
C PRO A 16 -14.67 -9.18 3.84
N ALA A 17 -15.96 -8.91 3.60
CA ALA A 17 -16.47 -7.55 3.47
C ALA A 17 -16.15 -6.72 4.72
N TYR A 18 -15.87 -5.42 4.54
CA TYR A 18 -15.56 -4.47 5.61
C TYR A 18 -14.43 -4.91 6.55
N SER A 19 -13.42 -5.62 6.04
CA SER A 19 -12.26 -6.06 6.82
C SER A 19 -10.97 -5.30 6.45
N PRO A 20 -10.90 -3.97 6.67
CA PRO A 20 -9.72 -3.18 6.35
C PRO A 20 -8.49 -3.61 7.17
N ASP A 21 -8.71 -4.19 8.36
CA ASP A 21 -7.65 -4.71 9.22
C ASP A 21 -6.88 -5.88 8.58
N LEU A 22 -7.48 -6.56 7.61
CA LEU A 22 -6.89 -7.64 6.84
C LEU A 22 -6.27 -7.15 5.53
N ASN A 23 -6.25 -5.85 5.24
CA ASN A 23 -5.77 -5.30 3.98
C ASN A 23 -4.45 -4.50 4.17
N PRO A 24 -3.27 -5.10 3.91
CA PRO A 24 -1.98 -4.45 4.16
C PRO A 24 -1.78 -3.12 3.42
N ILE A 25 -2.42 -2.94 2.26
CA ILE A 25 -2.30 -1.70 1.47
C ILE A 25 -2.87 -0.48 2.22
N GLU A 26 -3.83 -0.68 3.13
CA GLU A 26 -4.38 0.41 3.95
C GLU A 26 -3.30 1.01 4.87
N LYS A 27 -2.40 0.18 5.39
CA LYS A 27 -1.27 0.61 6.23
C LYS A 27 -0.24 1.38 5.41
N MET A 28 0.03 0.94 4.17
CA MET A 28 0.85 1.69 3.22
C MET A 28 0.27 3.08 2.94
N TRP A 29 -1.03 3.15 2.63
CA TRP A 29 -1.71 4.43 2.38
C TRP A 29 -1.77 5.32 3.60
N SER A 30 -1.86 4.77 4.81
CA SER A 30 -1.75 5.55 6.04
C SER A 30 -0.40 6.27 6.13
N LYS A 31 0.72 5.58 5.87
CA LYS A 31 2.07 6.17 5.83
C LYS A 31 2.21 7.22 4.73
N ILE A 32 1.74 6.91 3.52
CA ILE A 32 1.81 7.87 2.38
C ILE A 32 1.00 9.13 2.70
N LYS A 33 -0.25 8.99 3.16
CA LYS A 33 -1.09 10.13 3.52
C LYS A 33 -0.47 10.98 4.62
N HIS A 34 0.20 10.36 5.59
CA HIS A 34 0.92 11.10 6.63
C HIS A 34 2.02 11.97 6.01
N LEU A 35 2.87 11.41 5.14
CA LEU A 35 3.95 12.15 4.48
C LEU A 35 3.42 13.27 3.57
N LEU A 36 2.36 13.00 2.80
CA LEU A 36 1.73 14.00 1.94
C LEU A 36 1.12 15.16 2.73
N ARG A 37 0.49 14.88 3.89
CA ARG A 37 -0.02 15.92 4.78
C ARG A 37 1.10 16.80 5.32
N SER A 38 2.24 16.20 5.67
CA SER A 38 3.42 16.95 6.12
C SER A 38 4.08 17.78 5.01
N ALA A 39 3.92 17.41 3.74
CA ALA A 39 4.53 18.12 2.62
C ALA A 39 3.77 19.41 2.23
N GLU A 40 2.48 19.51 2.57
CA GLU A 40 1.61 20.69 2.33
C GLU A 40 1.67 21.28 0.91
N ALA A 41 1.91 20.45 -0.11
CA ALA A 41 2.03 20.88 -1.51
C ALA A 41 0.79 21.68 -1.98
N ARG A 42 1.03 22.82 -2.64
CA ARG A 42 -0.03 23.74 -3.12
C ARG A 42 -0.13 23.83 -4.65
N THR A 43 0.70 23.07 -5.35
CA THR A 43 0.70 23.01 -6.82
C THR A 43 0.74 21.56 -7.30
N PRO A 44 0.27 21.26 -8.52
CA PRO A 44 0.34 19.92 -9.09
C PRO A 44 1.77 19.36 -9.15
N VAL A 45 2.75 20.20 -9.50
CA VAL A 45 4.17 19.80 -9.59
C VAL A 45 4.70 19.39 -8.22
N GLN A 46 4.46 20.22 -7.20
CA GLN A 46 4.87 19.90 -5.82
C GLN A 46 4.17 18.64 -5.29
N LEU A 47 2.90 18.42 -5.67
CA LEU A 47 2.17 17.23 -5.26
C LEU A 47 2.78 15.96 -5.89
N ASP A 48 3.15 16.00 -7.17
CA ASP A 48 3.79 14.89 -7.86
C ASP A 48 5.16 14.53 -7.25
N GLU A 49 5.97 15.56 -6.94
CA GLU A 49 7.23 15.40 -6.22
C GLU A 49 7.02 14.80 -4.83
N ALA A 50 6.02 15.28 -4.09
CA ALA A 50 5.68 14.78 -2.76
C ALA A 50 5.20 13.33 -2.79
N ILE A 51 4.41 12.94 -3.81
CA ILE A 51 3.98 11.55 -4.02
C ILE A 51 5.20 10.66 -4.28
N SER A 52 6.06 11.05 -5.22
CA SER A 52 7.28 10.32 -5.56
C SER A 52 8.17 10.13 -4.34
N LEU A 53 8.37 11.20 -3.55
CA LEU A 53 9.12 11.14 -2.30
C LEU A 53 8.44 10.22 -1.27
N ALA A 54 7.12 10.32 -1.10
CA ALA A 54 6.39 9.50 -0.13
C ALA A 54 6.52 7.99 -0.44
N PHE A 55 6.39 7.59 -1.70
CA PHE A 55 6.61 6.21 -2.12
C PHE A 55 8.06 5.76 -1.92
N SER A 56 9.05 6.63 -2.16
CA SER A 56 10.46 6.29 -1.89
C SER A 56 10.78 5.99 -0.42
N LYS A 57 9.90 6.40 0.51
CA LYS A 57 10.03 6.13 1.96
C LYS A 57 9.35 4.82 2.39
N VAL A 58 8.71 4.10 1.49
CA VAL A 58 8.18 2.76 1.75
C VAL A 58 9.31 1.75 1.56
N THR A 59 9.61 0.99 2.60
CA THR A 59 10.69 0.00 2.61
C THR A 59 10.14 -1.42 2.60
N ALA A 60 10.98 -2.38 2.22
CA ALA A 60 10.63 -3.80 2.33
C ALA A 60 10.29 -4.20 3.78
N LYS A 61 10.95 -3.59 4.77
CA LYS A 61 10.67 -3.82 6.20
C LYS A 61 9.27 -3.33 6.58
N ASP A 62 8.85 -2.17 6.08
CA ASP A 62 7.49 -1.69 6.28
C ASP A 62 6.47 -2.70 5.73
N ALA A 63 6.68 -3.14 4.47
CA ALA A 63 5.78 -4.09 3.82
C ALA A 63 5.68 -5.41 4.61
N MET A 64 6.81 -6.03 4.97
CA MET A 64 6.82 -7.25 5.77
C MET A 64 6.06 -7.05 7.10
N GLY A 65 6.29 -5.93 7.79
CA GLY A 65 5.59 -5.61 9.03
C GLY A 65 4.08 -5.44 8.84
N TRP A 66 3.64 -4.81 7.76
CA TRP A 66 2.21 -4.62 7.48
C TRP A 66 1.50 -5.94 7.18
N PHE A 67 2.10 -6.79 6.34
CA PHE A 67 1.56 -8.12 6.06
C PHE A 67 1.48 -8.98 7.34
N ALA A 68 2.55 -9.01 8.13
CA ALA A 68 2.55 -9.73 9.41
C ALA A 68 1.46 -9.22 10.37
N SER A 69 1.29 -7.90 10.47
CA SER A 69 0.25 -7.29 11.33
C SER A 69 -1.18 -7.57 10.87
N CYS A 70 -1.38 -7.96 9.61
CA CYS A 70 -2.66 -8.39 9.05
C CYS A 70 -2.86 -9.92 9.11
N GLY A 71 -1.95 -10.66 9.77
CA GLY A 71 -2.03 -12.11 9.93
C GLY A 71 -1.44 -12.92 8.77
N TYR A 72 -0.76 -12.28 7.82
CA TYR A 72 -0.10 -12.99 6.72
C TYR A 72 1.29 -13.43 7.13
N SER A 73 1.56 -14.73 7.00
CA SER A 73 2.92 -15.26 7.05
C SER A 73 3.49 -15.24 5.64
N ILE A 74 4.43 -14.33 5.37
CA ILE A 74 5.24 -14.38 4.17
C ILE A 74 6.34 -15.40 4.46
N ILE A 75 6.22 -16.60 3.90
CA ILE A 75 7.23 -17.67 3.92
C ILE A 75 8.17 -17.46 2.73
#